data_AF-A0A2E8LAM8-F1
#
_entry.id   AF-A0A2E8LAM8-F1
#
_cell.length_a   1.000
_cell.length_b   1.000
_cell.length_c   1.000
_cell.angle_alpha   90.00
_cell.angle_beta   90.00
_cell.angle_gamma   90.00
#
_symmetry.space_group_name_H-M   'P 1'
#
loop_
_entity.id
_entity.type
_entity.pdbx_description
1 polymer ?
#
loop_
_entity_poly.entity_id
_entity_poly.type
_entity_poly.pdbx_seq_one_letter_code
_entity_poly.pdbx_strand_id
1 'polypeptide(L)' 'MALTGCGANIDSAKSESQIESWAEDIVDEPVAVDCGDENIPDEIDSTFECDLTDSTGSYTVTVTILEDTIRWEVPGWP' A
#
# COMPACT_ATOMS: atom_id res chain seq x y z
N MET A 1 0.86 11.21 8.59
CA MET A 1 2.20 11.46 8.01
C MET A 1 2.16 10.83 6.63
N ALA A 2 2.35 11.59 5.55
CA ALA A 2 2.26 11.05 4.19
C ALA A 2 3.69 10.77 3.69
N LEU A 3 4.02 9.52 3.42
CA LEU A 3 5.31 9.11 2.85
C LEU A 3 5.16 9.06 1.32
N THR A 4 6.12 9.67 0.61
CA THR A 4 6.09 9.93 -0.84
C THR A 4 7.12 9.04 -1.53
N GLY A 5 6.72 8.17 -2.46
CA GLY A 5 7.60 7.29 -3.25
C GLY A 5 7.50 7.58 -4.76
N CYS A 6 8.60 8.03 -5.38
CA CYS A 6 8.63 8.55 -6.75
C CYS A 6 8.45 7.51 -7.90
N GLY A 7 7.56 7.80 -8.86
CA GLY A 7 7.80 7.71 -10.32
C GLY A 7 7.40 6.45 -11.12
N ALA A 8 6.40 6.64 -12.01
CA ALA A 8 6.11 6.04 -13.34
C ALA A 8 6.20 4.51 -13.52
N ASN A 9 5.03 3.89 -13.78
CA ASN A 9 4.67 2.49 -13.51
C ASN A 9 4.53 2.26 -12.01
N ILE A 10 3.30 2.46 -11.52
CA ILE A 10 2.92 1.99 -10.19
C ILE A 10 2.88 0.47 -10.29
N ASP A 11 4.04 -0.12 -10.09
CA ASP A 11 4.20 -1.56 -9.96
C ASP A 11 3.58 -1.98 -8.62
N SER A 12 2.70 -2.98 -8.66
CA SER A 12 2.07 -3.59 -7.48
C SER A 12 3.15 -3.97 -6.48
N ALA A 13 4.18 -4.70 -6.93
CA ALA A 13 5.25 -5.17 -6.06
C ALA A 13 6.04 -4.03 -5.39
N LYS A 14 6.27 -2.92 -6.10
CA LYS A 14 6.88 -1.72 -5.50
C LYS A 14 5.98 -1.06 -4.45
N SER A 15 4.67 -1.09 -4.65
CA SER A 15 3.70 -0.53 -3.70
C SER A 15 3.58 -1.42 -2.48
N GLU A 16 3.45 -2.73 -2.68
CA GLU A 16 3.43 -3.78 -1.66
C GLU A 16 4.68 -3.67 -0.78
N SER A 17 5.88 -3.70 -1.36
CA SER A 17 7.13 -3.60 -0.60
C SER A 17 7.24 -2.30 0.23
N GLN A 18 6.68 -1.18 -0.24
CA GLN A 18 6.68 0.07 0.51
C GLN A 18 5.69 0.04 1.68
N ILE A 19 4.49 -0.51 1.47
CA ILE A 19 3.47 -0.64 2.50
C ILE A 19 3.92 -1.68 3.53
N GLU A 20 4.50 -2.80 3.10
CA GLU A 20 5.09 -3.82 3.98
C GLU A 20 6.17 -3.22 4.87
N SER A 21 7.19 -2.57 4.28
CA SER A 21 8.28 -1.99 5.07
C SER A 21 7.79 -0.91 6.04
N TRP A 22 6.78 -0.12 5.66
CA TRP A 22 6.16 0.86 6.55
C TRP A 22 5.37 0.19 7.69
N ALA A 23 4.66 -0.88 7.37
CA ALA A 23 3.85 -1.61 8.32
C ALA A 23 4.71 -2.39 9.32
N GLU A 24 5.75 -3.07 8.86
CA GLU A 24 6.71 -3.78 9.72
C GLU A 24 7.38 -2.83 10.72
N ASP A 25 7.67 -1.58 10.34
CA ASP A 25 8.24 -0.55 11.25
C ASP A 25 7.25 -0.11 12.34
N ILE A 26 5.94 -0.18 12.07
CA ILE A 26 4.89 0.22 13.02
C ILE A 26 4.59 -0.87 14.03
N VAL A 27 4.40 -2.11 13.56
CA VAL A 27 4.01 -3.23 14.43
C VAL A 27 5.21 -4.00 15.00
N ASP A 28 6.43 -3.73 14.54
CA ASP A 28 7.66 -4.46 14.91
C ASP A 28 7.52 -5.98 14.68
N GLU A 29 6.68 -6.37 13.71
CA GLU A 29 6.31 -7.74 13.38
C GLU A 29 6.25 -7.91 11.85
N PRO A 30 6.44 -9.13 11.33
CA PRO A 30 6.33 -9.38 9.89
C PRO A 30 4.87 -9.19 9.43
N VAL A 31 4.71 -8.42 8.36
CA VAL A 31 3.42 -8.22 7.68
C VAL A 31 3.51 -8.74 6.25
N ALA A 32 2.37 -9.00 5.63
CA ALA A 32 2.26 -9.30 4.21
C ALA A 32 1.25 -8.33 3.58
N VAL A 33 1.57 -7.78 2.41
CA VAL A 33 0.65 -6.93 1.64
C VAL A 33 0.44 -7.56 0.27
N ASP A 34 -0.83 -7.73 -0.11
CA ASP A 34 -1.23 -8.22 -1.43
C ASP A 34 -2.12 -7.17 -2.10
N CYS A 35 -1.63 -6.53 -3.16
CA CYS A 35 -2.35 -5.50 -3.91
C CYS A 35 -3.08 -6.03 -5.14
N GLY A 36 -2.95 -7.33 -5.43
CA GLY A 36 -3.47 -7.97 -6.65
C GLY A 36 -2.77 -7.48 -7.93
N ASP A 37 -2.21 -8.41 -8.71
CA ASP A 37 -1.44 -8.09 -9.92
C ASP A 37 -2.27 -7.56 -11.11
N GLU A 38 -3.59 -7.72 -11.12
CA GLU A 38 -4.34 -7.68 -12.39
C GLU A 38 -5.09 -6.37 -12.68
N ASN A 39 -5.20 -5.43 -11.73
CA ASN A 39 -6.03 -4.23 -11.90
C ASN A 39 -5.56 -3.00 -11.14
N ILE A 40 -4.24 -2.74 -11.06
CA ILE A 40 -3.79 -1.42 -10.58
C ILE A 40 -4.10 -0.39 -11.67
N PRO A 41 -4.94 0.62 -11.39
CA PRO A 41 -5.22 1.68 -12.35
C PRO A 41 -3.94 2.43 -12.67
N ASP A 42 -3.71 2.82 -13.92
CA ASP A 42 -2.58 3.72 -14.27
C ASP A 42 -2.96 5.21 -14.22
N GLU A 43 -4.25 5.49 -13.97
CA GLU A 43 -4.81 6.83 -13.91
C GLU A 43 -4.50 7.53 -12.58
N ILE A 44 -4.02 8.77 -12.67
CA ILE A 44 -3.78 9.64 -11.52
C ILE A 44 -5.10 9.92 -10.78
N ASP A 45 -5.03 10.04 -9.47
CA ASP A 45 -6.16 10.13 -8.54
C ASP A 45 -7.05 8.87 -8.49
N SER A 46 -6.68 7.79 -9.19
CA SER A 46 -7.35 6.50 -9.02
C SER A 46 -6.94 5.83 -7.73
N THR A 47 -7.86 5.02 -7.21
CA THR A 47 -7.65 4.24 -5.99
C THR A 47 -7.82 2.76 -6.26
N PHE A 48 -6.99 1.95 -5.60
CA PHE A 48 -7.13 0.49 -5.54
C PHE A 48 -6.96 0.02 -4.09
N GLU A 49 -7.37 -1.22 -3.84
CA GLU A 49 -7.35 -1.83 -2.52
C GLU A 49 -6.27 -2.92 -2.47
N CYS A 50 -5.50 -2.96 -1.39
CA CYS A 50 -4.60 -4.05 -1.05
C CYS A 50 -5.04 -4.69 0.27
N ASP A 51 -4.74 -5.97 0.45
CA ASP A 51 -4.94 -6.68 1.71
C ASP A 51 -3.61 -6.74 2.47
N LEU A 52 -3.56 -6.05 3.62
CA LEU A 52 -2.48 -6.16 4.58
C LEU A 52 -2.85 -7.20 5.63
N THR A 53 -2.02 -8.20 5.85
CA THR A 53 -2.22 -9.22 6.88
C THR A 53 -1.06 -9.19 7.86
N ASP A 54 -1.38 -9.07 9.14
CA ASP A 54 -0.45 -9.14 10.26
C ASP A 54 -0.91 -10.17 11.32
N SER A 55 -0.16 -10.31 12.41
CA SER A 55 -0.45 -11.21 13.54
C SER A 55 -1.84 -11.01 14.17
N THR A 56 -2.44 -9.84 14.02
CA THR A 56 -3.74 -9.42 14.58
C THR A 56 -4.91 -9.74 13.65
N GLY A 57 -4.69 -9.74 12.33
CA GLY A 57 -5.72 -9.96 11.33
C GLY A 57 -5.38 -9.39 9.96
N SER A 58 -6.38 -9.39 9.08
CA SER A 58 -6.29 -8.78 7.75
C SER A 58 -7.03 -7.45 7.71
N TYR A 59 -6.43 -6.47 7.04
CA TYR A 59 -6.83 -5.08 6.95
C TYR A 59 -6.80 -4.64 5.48
N THR A 60 -7.80 -3.89 5.06
CA THR A 60 -7.83 -3.32 3.71
C THR A 60 -7.04 -2.02 3.70
N VAL A 61 -6.06 -1.93 2.80
CA VAL A 61 -5.24 -0.75 2.52
C VAL A 61 -5.79 -0.08 1.27
N THR A 62 -6.28 1.15 1.39
CA THR A 62 -6.65 1.93 0.21
C THR A 62 -5.44 2.68 -0.29
N VAL A 63 -5.00 2.39 -1.51
CA VAL A 63 -3.89 3.06 -2.19
C VAL A 63 -4.43 4.01 -3.24
N THR A 64 -3.97 5.25 -3.21
CA THR A 64 -4.29 6.33 -4.17
C THR A 64 -3.05 6.65 -4.98
N ILE A 65 -3.21 6.72 -6.30
CA ILE A 65 -2.14 7.08 -7.23
C ILE A 65 -2.12 8.59 -7.40
N LEU A 66 -0.94 9.18 -7.30
CA LEU A 66 -0.67 10.60 -7.47
C LEU A 66 0.37 10.75 -8.60
N GLU A 67 0.47 11.94 -9.21
CA GLU A 67 1.31 12.18 -10.41
C GLU A 67 2.73 11.62 -10.29
N ASP A 68 3.35 11.81 -9.12
CA ASP A 68 4.70 11.35 -8.85
C ASP A 68 4.77 10.25 -7.81
N THR A 69 3.67 9.85 -7.14
CA THR A 69 3.75 8.98 -5.95
C THR A 69 2.49 8.15 -5.72
N ILE A 70 2.51 7.26 -4.73
CA ILE A 70 1.30 6.72 -4.12
C ILE A 70 1.07 7.32 -2.74
N ARG A 71 -0.17 7.28 -2.27
CA ARG A 71 -0.59 7.50 -0.89
C ARG A 71 -1.39 6.27 -0.46
N TRP A 72 -1.19 5.77 0.76
CA TRP A 72 -1.98 4.66 1.29
C TRP A 72 -2.61 5.00 2.65
N GLU A 73 -3.76 4.38 2.93
CA GLU A 73 -4.52 4.55 4.17
C GLU A 73 -5.05 3.19 4.64
N VAL A 74 -4.89 2.89 5.93
CA VAL A 74 -5.37 1.64 6.54
C VAL A 74 -6.37 1.98 7.66
N PRO A 75 -7.68 1.98 7.38
CA PRO A 75 -8.69 2.36 8.37
C PRO A 75 -8.76 1.33 9.50
N GLY A 76 -8.56 1.80 10.74
CA GLY A 76 -8.68 0.95 11.93
C GLY A 76 -7.43 0.14 12.28
N TRP A 77 -6.29 0.44 11.63
CA TRP A 77 -4.99 -0.09 12.03
C TRP A 77 -4.43 0.69 13.25
N PRO A 78 -3.72 0.01 14.18
CA PRO A 78 -3.37 0.56 15.50
C PRO A 78 -2.36 1.72 15.47
#